data_AF-A0A5B8UXR7-F1
#
_entry.id   AF-A0A5B8UXR7-F1
#
_cell.length_a   1.000
_cell.length_b   1.000
_cell.length_c   1.000
_cell.angle_alpha   90.00
_cell.angle_beta   90.00
_cell.angle_gamma   90.00
#
_symmetry.space_group_name_H-M   'P 1'
#
loop_
_entity.id
_entity.type
_entity.pdbx_description
1 polymer ?
#
loop_
_entity_poly.entity_id
_entity_poly.type
_entity_poly.pdbx_seq_one_letter_code
_entity_poly.pdbx_strand_id
1 'polypeptide(L)'
;MDRKNLIIFTLLALLLAFTDAHAVNHKQPTVILNGPWKFKTGDSLQWAAPDFNDAGWETVDLTAPPGSHDGDVGLTGYVPGWAARGHADYSGYAWYRLKVSLDSLKGNSLALAGPPAVDEAYQLFVDGRLLGSAGDFSGPVPVAYSIQPRMFGLPDSISNRKVITIAFRVWVSAATLSQGTDLGGIHIAPELGKKSDIEARYKFRWRQTIKGYIVEVAEFATFILLAVTIALLRKPVKQHTWFIIALVLLGLVRANQAFYYWLQAETSHQIDIITLVILMPLVLGSWLMAWRDWYRVERPVWIPPVILALTLVYMCGQLFSLPWVSDTVPHAVFQAISNYSRLLFALVLAIIIGVGVRQQGKQGWLYLPAVLLISTGLFAQELSELHIQGIWFPFGVGVSRTQYAYAAFSAVMFGLLVYQQGRKKIPQERH
;
A
#
# COMPACT_ATOMS: atom_id res chain seq x y z
N MET A 1 35.57 3.41 5.17
CA MET A 1 34.65 4.36 4.47
C MET A 1 34.49 5.58 5.35
N ASP A 2 34.84 6.76 4.87
CA ASP A 2 34.80 7.99 5.67
C ASP A 2 33.35 8.29 6.11
N ARG A 3 33.14 8.72 7.36
CA ARG A 3 31.82 8.85 7.99
C ARG A 3 30.94 9.91 7.30
N LYS A 4 31.57 10.90 6.66
CA LYS A 4 30.88 11.86 5.77
C LYS A 4 30.35 11.21 4.49
N ASN A 5 31.06 10.23 3.94
CA ASN A 5 30.67 9.57 2.70
C ASN A 5 29.42 8.70 2.89
N LEU A 6 29.20 8.14 4.08
CA LEU A 6 27.98 7.39 4.41
C LEU A 6 26.74 8.31 4.44
N ILE A 7 26.85 9.50 5.03
CA ILE A 7 25.75 10.48 5.11
C ILE A 7 25.45 11.07 3.73
N ILE A 8 26.48 11.39 2.95
CA ILE A 8 26.33 11.86 1.57
C ILE A 8 25.68 10.78 0.70
N PHE A 9 26.09 9.51 0.81
CA PHE A 9 25.43 8.41 0.10
C PHE A 9 23.95 8.27 0.46
N THR A 10 23.58 8.51 1.71
CA THR A 10 22.19 8.42 2.18
C THR A 10 21.34 9.56 1.62
N LEU A 11 21.85 10.78 1.65
CA LEU A 11 21.20 11.95 1.05
C LEU A 11 21.12 11.83 -0.49
N LEU A 12 22.12 11.23 -1.13
CA LEU A 12 22.13 10.95 -2.56
C LEU A 12 21.13 9.87 -2.94
N ALA A 13 20.98 8.81 -2.13
CA ALA A 13 19.97 7.77 -2.32
C ALA A 13 18.54 8.31 -2.18
N LEU A 14 18.32 9.24 -1.23
CA LEU A 14 17.06 9.99 -1.08
C LEU A 14 16.79 10.89 -2.30
N LEU A 15 17.81 11.53 -2.89
CA LEU A 15 17.66 12.35 -4.11
C LEU A 15 17.44 11.52 -5.38
N LEU A 16 18.05 10.34 -5.48
CA LEU A 16 17.95 9.46 -6.66
C LEU A 16 16.58 8.76 -6.76
N ALA A 17 15.80 8.70 -5.68
CA ALA A 17 14.41 8.27 -5.72
C ALA A 17 13.49 9.24 -6.50
N PHE A 18 13.95 10.48 -6.75
CA PHE A 18 13.18 11.52 -7.44
C PHE A 18 13.62 11.78 -8.89
N THR A 19 14.47 10.95 -9.50
CA THR A 19 14.83 11.17 -10.90
C THR A 19 13.69 10.77 -11.83
N ASP A 20 13.06 11.78 -12.43
CA ASP A 20 12.04 11.63 -13.45
C ASP A 20 12.55 10.86 -14.67
N ALA A 21 11.79 9.83 -15.05
CA ALA A 21 11.81 9.37 -16.43
C ALA A 21 10.57 9.95 -17.07
N HIS A 22 10.76 10.89 -17.98
CA HIS A 22 9.71 11.54 -18.76
C HIS A 22 8.68 10.51 -19.24
N ALA A 23 7.42 10.89 -19.19
CA ALA A 23 6.34 10.15 -19.82
C ALA A 23 6.68 10.01 -21.31
N VAL A 24 7.15 8.84 -21.71
CA VAL A 24 7.28 8.48 -23.12
C VAL A 24 5.85 8.41 -23.63
N ASN A 25 5.41 9.49 -24.26
CA ASN A 25 4.13 9.58 -24.95
C ASN A 25 4.23 8.74 -26.24
N HIS A 26 4.24 7.43 -26.05
CA HIS A 26 4.08 6.48 -27.13
C HIS A 26 2.58 6.42 -27.42
N LYS A 27 2.15 7.22 -28.41
CA LYS A 27 0.90 7.03 -29.15
C LYS A 27 0.97 5.70 -29.91
N GLN A 28 0.96 4.60 -29.17
CA GLN A 28 0.82 3.27 -29.73
C GLN A 28 -0.68 2.97 -29.83
N PRO A 29 -1.16 2.42 -30.96
CA PRO A 29 -2.59 2.23 -31.21
C PRO A 29 -3.13 1.05 -30.38
N THR A 30 -3.35 1.27 -29.08
CA THR A 30 -4.18 0.40 -28.26
C THR A 30 -5.62 0.91 -28.24
N VAL A 31 -6.58 -0.01 -28.18
CA VAL A 31 -7.99 0.28 -27.99
C VAL A 31 -8.31 0.08 -26.52
N ILE A 32 -8.67 1.16 -25.84
CA ILE A 32 -9.15 1.11 -24.47
C ILE A 32 -10.57 0.56 -24.51
N LEU A 33 -10.82 -0.52 -23.76
CA LEU A 33 -12.11 -1.20 -23.73
C LEU A 33 -13.01 -0.57 -22.67
N ASN A 34 -13.45 0.68 -22.90
CA ASN A 34 -14.29 1.41 -21.94
C ASN A 34 -15.70 0.81 -21.80
N GLY A 35 -16.25 0.24 -22.88
CA GLY A 35 -17.59 -0.34 -22.87
C GLY A 35 -18.41 0.09 -24.09
N PRO A 36 -19.75 0.01 -24.01
CA PRO A 36 -20.52 -0.42 -22.83
C PRO A 36 -20.31 -1.90 -22.50
N TRP A 37 -19.86 -2.21 -21.28
CA TRP A 37 -19.78 -3.56 -20.75
C TRP A 37 -21.15 -4.04 -20.29
N LYS A 38 -21.49 -5.30 -20.56
CA LYS A 38 -22.61 -5.99 -19.92
C LYS A 38 -22.17 -6.50 -18.56
N PHE A 39 -22.89 -6.13 -17.51
CA PHE A 39 -22.58 -6.47 -16.12
C PHE A 39 -23.68 -7.31 -15.48
N LYS A 40 -23.28 -8.34 -14.73
CA LYS A 40 -24.20 -9.17 -13.95
C LYS A 40 -23.54 -9.75 -12.71
N THR A 41 -24.23 -9.64 -11.58
CA THR A 41 -23.88 -10.33 -10.33
C THR A 41 -24.24 -11.82 -10.39
N GLY A 42 -23.50 -12.63 -9.63
CA GLY A 42 -23.62 -14.08 -9.57
C GLY A 42 -22.50 -14.78 -10.34
N ASP A 43 -22.60 -16.09 -10.43
CA ASP A 43 -21.52 -16.89 -11.00
C ASP A 43 -22.02 -18.02 -11.90
N SER A 44 -21.67 -17.95 -13.19
CA SER A 44 -22.00 -19.02 -14.13
C SER A 44 -21.02 -19.06 -15.29
N LEU A 45 -20.30 -20.18 -15.45
CA LEU A 45 -19.30 -20.32 -16.53
C LEU A 45 -19.92 -20.28 -17.94
N GLN A 46 -21.21 -20.59 -18.09
CA GLN A 46 -21.93 -20.40 -19.36
C GLN A 46 -21.94 -18.94 -19.82
N TRP A 47 -21.77 -17.98 -18.89
CA TRP A 47 -21.65 -16.56 -19.21
C TRP A 47 -20.29 -16.19 -19.80
N ALA A 48 -19.38 -17.13 -20.03
CA ALA A 48 -18.21 -16.91 -20.87
C ALA A 48 -18.51 -17.13 -22.37
N ALA A 49 -19.58 -17.88 -22.70
CA ALA A 49 -19.84 -18.33 -24.08
C ALA A 49 -20.09 -17.14 -25.03
N PRO A 50 -19.55 -17.17 -26.27
CA PRO A 50 -19.62 -16.02 -27.19
C PRO A 50 -21.03 -15.70 -27.67
N ASP A 51 -21.90 -16.70 -27.72
CA ASP A 51 -23.29 -16.66 -28.18
C ASP A 51 -24.32 -16.51 -27.04
N PHE A 52 -23.86 -16.49 -25.78
CA PHE A 52 -24.74 -16.24 -24.63
C PHE A 52 -25.48 -14.89 -24.77
N ASN A 53 -26.79 -14.90 -24.51
CA ASN A 53 -27.63 -13.72 -24.59
C ASN A 53 -27.54 -12.90 -23.30
N ASP A 54 -26.80 -11.79 -23.37
CA ASP A 54 -26.58 -10.82 -22.29
C ASP A 54 -27.44 -9.54 -22.45
N ALA A 55 -28.49 -9.55 -23.29
CA ALA A 55 -29.31 -8.37 -23.54
C ALA A 55 -29.98 -7.80 -22.27
N GLY A 56 -30.36 -8.68 -21.32
CA GLY A 56 -30.97 -8.29 -20.05
C GLY A 56 -29.98 -7.91 -18.94
N TRP A 57 -28.68 -7.83 -19.23
CA TRP A 57 -27.67 -7.44 -18.25
C TRP A 57 -27.58 -5.92 -18.11
N GLU A 58 -27.15 -5.47 -16.93
CA GLU A 58 -26.83 -4.07 -16.68
C GLU A 58 -25.74 -3.60 -17.65
N THR A 59 -25.69 -2.29 -17.93
CA THR A 59 -24.65 -1.70 -18.76
C THR A 59 -23.74 -0.82 -17.92
N VAL A 60 -22.43 -1.11 -17.96
CA VAL A 60 -21.37 -0.40 -17.25
C VAL A 60 -20.44 0.28 -18.25
N ASP A 61 -20.16 1.56 -18.03
CA ASP A 61 -19.10 2.30 -18.73
C ASP A 61 -17.90 2.50 -17.77
N LEU A 62 -16.73 2.14 -18.26
CA LEU A 62 -15.43 2.32 -17.62
C LEU A 62 -14.68 3.55 -18.15
N THR A 63 -15.36 4.43 -18.91
CA THR A 63 -14.82 5.72 -19.31
C THR A 63 -14.63 6.61 -18.07
N ALA A 64 -13.38 6.85 -17.75
CA ALA A 64 -13.01 7.62 -16.58
C ALA A 64 -13.11 9.14 -16.83
N PRO A 65 -13.63 9.93 -15.88
CA PRO A 65 -13.60 11.39 -15.97
C PRO A 65 -12.16 11.92 -16.12
N PRO A 66 -11.94 13.02 -16.87
CA PRO A 66 -10.61 13.61 -16.99
C PRO A 66 -9.99 13.93 -15.63
N GLY A 67 -8.74 13.50 -15.43
CA GLY A 67 -8.01 13.70 -14.18
C GLY A 67 -8.29 12.67 -13.10
N SER A 68 -9.17 11.68 -13.32
CA SER A 68 -9.38 10.61 -12.34
C SER A 68 -8.15 9.70 -12.22
N HIS A 69 -7.83 9.33 -10.98
CA HIS A 69 -6.74 8.43 -10.64
C HIS A 69 -7.11 7.60 -9.40
N ASP A 70 -6.37 6.51 -9.17
CA ASP A 70 -6.53 5.71 -7.95
C ASP A 70 -6.02 6.48 -6.71
N GLY A 71 -6.43 6.00 -5.53
CA GLY A 71 -6.03 6.59 -4.25
C GLY A 71 -4.62 6.25 -3.78
N ASP A 72 -3.88 5.38 -4.48
CA ASP A 72 -2.59 4.85 -4.02
C ASP A 72 -1.42 5.45 -4.81
N VAL A 73 -1.16 4.97 -6.04
CA VAL A 73 0.08 5.31 -6.77
C VAL A 73 -0.10 6.35 -7.87
N GLY A 74 -1.33 6.74 -8.20
CA GLY A 74 -1.66 7.73 -9.24
C GLY A 74 -1.94 7.13 -10.61
N LEU A 75 -2.40 5.88 -10.67
CA LEU A 75 -2.91 5.24 -11.89
C LEU A 75 -4.13 5.99 -12.41
N THR A 76 -3.96 6.61 -13.58
CA THR A 76 -5.04 7.34 -14.26
C THR A 76 -6.08 6.40 -14.86
N GLY A 77 -7.30 6.91 -15.03
CA GLY A 77 -8.38 6.16 -15.69
C GLY A 77 -9.25 5.37 -14.71
N TYR A 78 -9.25 5.79 -13.44
CA TYR A 78 -10.01 5.16 -12.37
C TYR A 78 -11.50 5.51 -12.45
N VAL A 79 -12.37 4.52 -12.28
CA VAL A 79 -13.81 4.67 -12.09
C VAL A 79 -14.27 3.97 -10.81
N PRO A 80 -15.36 4.44 -10.18
CA PRO A 80 -15.97 3.73 -9.06
C PRO A 80 -16.42 2.32 -9.47
N GLY A 81 -16.24 1.39 -8.53
CA GLY A 81 -16.63 0.00 -8.60
C GLY A 81 -18.14 -0.24 -8.48
N TRP A 82 -18.55 -1.50 -8.41
CA TRP A 82 -19.96 -1.88 -8.38
C TRP A 82 -20.69 -1.43 -7.11
N ALA A 83 -19.97 -1.21 -6.00
CA ALA A 83 -20.58 -0.74 -4.75
C ALA A 83 -21.25 0.62 -4.95
N ALA A 84 -20.55 1.54 -5.63
CA ALA A 84 -21.05 2.85 -6.01
C ALA A 84 -22.08 2.81 -7.17
N ARG A 85 -22.37 1.63 -7.73
CA ARG A 85 -23.31 1.41 -8.85
C ARG A 85 -24.55 0.63 -8.43
N GLY A 86 -24.91 0.69 -7.15
CA GLY A 86 -26.13 0.07 -6.62
C GLY A 86 -25.95 -1.35 -6.08
N HIS A 87 -24.70 -1.83 -5.98
CA HIS A 87 -24.37 -3.16 -5.46
C HIS A 87 -23.47 -3.07 -4.21
N ALA A 88 -23.75 -2.12 -3.31
CA ALA A 88 -22.91 -1.79 -2.15
C ALA A 88 -22.61 -2.98 -1.23
N ASP A 89 -23.62 -3.81 -0.95
CA ASP A 89 -23.50 -4.98 -0.07
C ASP A 89 -23.21 -6.28 -0.83
N TYR A 90 -22.92 -6.19 -2.14
CA TYR A 90 -22.73 -7.37 -2.98
C TYR A 90 -21.28 -7.84 -3.00
N SER A 91 -21.01 -8.89 -2.22
CA SER A 91 -19.77 -9.69 -2.32
C SER A 91 -20.00 -10.96 -3.13
N GLY A 92 -18.92 -11.51 -3.69
CA GLY A 92 -18.90 -12.72 -4.47
C GLY A 92 -18.45 -12.47 -5.90
N TYR A 93 -19.03 -13.22 -6.83
CA TYR A 93 -18.66 -13.14 -8.23
C TYR A 93 -19.54 -12.15 -8.99
N ALA A 94 -18.94 -11.38 -9.89
CA ALA A 94 -19.68 -10.68 -10.93
C ALA A 94 -18.97 -10.82 -12.27
N TRP A 95 -19.73 -10.66 -13.34
CA TRP A 95 -19.28 -10.85 -14.70
C TRP A 95 -19.41 -9.58 -15.52
N TYR A 96 -18.37 -9.30 -16.30
CA TYR A 96 -18.32 -8.22 -17.29
C TYR A 96 -18.17 -8.86 -18.67
N ARG A 97 -19.03 -8.56 -19.63
CA ARG A 97 -18.96 -9.05 -21.01
C ARG A 97 -18.91 -7.90 -22.01
N LEU A 98 -18.07 -8.02 -23.04
CA LEU A 98 -17.97 -7.05 -24.13
C LEU A 98 -17.72 -7.75 -25.45
N LYS A 99 -18.49 -7.39 -26.48
CA LYS A 99 -18.22 -7.77 -27.86
C LYS A 99 -17.34 -6.69 -28.50
N VAL A 100 -16.19 -7.09 -29.02
CA VAL A 100 -15.18 -6.18 -29.57
C VAL A 100 -14.96 -6.49 -31.05
N SER A 101 -15.08 -5.48 -31.91
CA SER A 101 -14.66 -5.60 -33.31
C SER A 101 -13.14 -5.50 -33.41
N LEU A 102 -12.55 -6.42 -34.18
CA LEU A 102 -11.13 -6.45 -34.51
C LEU A 102 -10.81 -5.71 -35.81
N ASP A 103 -11.80 -5.15 -36.51
CA ASP A 103 -11.61 -4.55 -37.84
C ASP A 103 -10.62 -3.36 -37.83
N SER A 104 -10.53 -2.65 -36.69
CA SER A 104 -9.58 -1.54 -36.48
C SER A 104 -8.18 -1.99 -36.09
N LEU A 105 -8.01 -3.25 -35.68
CA LEU A 105 -6.76 -3.82 -35.19
C LEU A 105 -6.07 -4.64 -36.28
N LYS A 106 -5.15 -3.99 -36.99
CA LYS A 106 -4.35 -4.65 -38.05
C LYS A 106 -3.18 -5.40 -37.43
N GLY A 107 -3.11 -6.73 -37.55
CA GLY A 107 -1.90 -7.49 -37.21
C GLY A 107 -2.17 -8.97 -36.93
N ASN A 108 -1.16 -9.82 -37.13
CA ASN A 108 -1.30 -11.26 -36.96
C ASN A 108 -1.21 -11.72 -35.50
N SER A 109 -0.77 -10.86 -34.58
CA SER A 109 -0.60 -11.18 -33.16
C SER A 109 -1.17 -10.07 -32.27
N LEU A 110 -2.30 -10.39 -31.63
CA LEU A 110 -3.00 -9.50 -30.70
C LEU A 110 -2.73 -9.92 -29.25
N ALA A 111 -2.81 -8.96 -28.34
CA ALA A 111 -2.75 -9.20 -26.91
C ALA A 111 -3.70 -8.27 -26.17
N LEU A 112 -4.02 -8.63 -24.93
CA LEU A 112 -4.83 -7.85 -24.01
C LEU A 112 -4.00 -7.50 -22.79
N ALA A 113 -3.92 -6.20 -22.46
CA ALA A 113 -3.52 -5.77 -21.13
C ALA A 113 -4.74 -5.87 -20.22
N GLY A 114 -4.63 -6.66 -19.15
CA GLY A 114 -5.69 -6.79 -18.16
C GLY A 114 -6.07 -5.44 -17.54
N PRO A 115 -7.24 -5.34 -16.90
CA PRO A 115 -7.59 -4.17 -16.11
C PRO A 115 -6.49 -3.97 -15.04
N PRO A 116 -5.80 -2.83 -15.01
CA PRO A 116 -4.67 -2.62 -14.11
C PRO A 116 -5.08 -2.33 -12.67
N ALA A 117 -6.38 -2.15 -12.40
CA ALA A 117 -6.93 -2.01 -11.05
C ALA A 117 -8.26 -2.77 -10.98
N VAL A 118 -8.26 -3.80 -10.13
CA VAL A 118 -9.39 -4.66 -9.76
C VAL A 118 -9.19 -4.98 -8.29
N ASP A 119 -10.21 -4.86 -7.43
CA ASP A 119 -9.99 -4.90 -5.98
C ASP A 119 -9.34 -6.20 -5.48
N GLU A 120 -9.65 -7.35 -6.09
CA GLU A 120 -9.14 -8.64 -5.61
C GLU A 120 -8.66 -9.57 -6.73
N ALA A 121 -9.59 -10.26 -7.40
CA ALA A 121 -9.21 -11.32 -8.32
C ALA A 121 -10.12 -11.35 -9.55
N TYR A 122 -9.56 -11.73 -10.70
CA TYR A 122 -10.36 -11.97 -11.90
C TYR A 122 -9.83 -13.11 -12.75
N GLN A 123 -10.72 -13.74 -13.51
CA GLN A 123 -10.40 -14.61 -14.64
C GLN A 123 -10.82 -13.92 -15.95
N LEU A 124 -10.02 -14.10 -16.99
CA LEU A 124 -10.28 -13.60 -18.34
C LEU A 124 -10.67 -14.75 -19.26
N PHE A 125 -11.79 -14.61 -19.95
CA PHE A 125 -12.26 -15.49 -20.99
C PHE A 125 -12.34 -14.75 -22.33
N VAL A 126 -11.94 -15.42 -23.41
CA VAL A 126 -12.11 -14.93 -24.78
C VAL A 126 -12.78 -16.02 -25.60
N ASP A 127 -13.92 -15.68 -26.21
CA ASP A 127 -14.78 -16.61 -26.95
C ASP A 127 -15.08 -17.90 -26.16
N GLY A 128 -15.38 -17.76 -24.86
CA GLY A 128 -15.69 -18.88 -23.96
C GLY A 128 -14.49 -19.65 -23.41
N ARG A 129 -13.27 -19.38 -23.87
CA ARG A 129 -12.05 -20.07 -23.39
C ARG A 129 -11.34 -19.24 -22.33
N LEU A 130 -11.00 -19.87 -21.20
CA LEU A 130 -10.17 -19.26 -20.17
C LEU A 130 -8.78 -18.96 -20.72
N LEU A 131 -8.35 -17.71 -20.62
CA LEU A 131 -7.05 -17.24 -21.12
C LEU A 131 -6.04 -17.02 -19.99
N GLY A 132 -6.51 -16.73 -18.77
CA GLY A 132 -5.68 -16.56 -17.59
C GLY A 132 -6.42 -15.86 -16.45
N SER A 133 -5.69 -15.56 -15.38
CA SER A 133 -6.24 -14.92 -14.17
C SER A 133 -5.28 -13.93 -13.53
N ALA A 134 -5.82 -13.05 -12.70
CA ALA A 134 -5.12 -12.41 -11.60
C ALA A 134 -5.74 -12.96 -10.30
N GLY A 135 -4.94 -13.65 -9.48
CA GLY A 135 -5.43 -14.45 -8.37
C GLY A 135 -5.46 -15.95 -8.67
N ASP A 136 -5.61 -16.75 -7.61
CA ASP A 136 -5.71 -18.21 -7.69
C ASP A 136 -7.17 -18.64 -7.51
N PHE A 137 -7.69 -19.36 -8.51
CA PHE A 137 -9.09 -19.84 -8.58
C PHE A 137 -9.16 -21.38 -8.46
N SER A 138 -8.11 -22.04 -7.97
CA SER A 138 -8.05 -23.50 -7.80
C SER A 138 -8.94 -24.01 -6.65
N GLY A 139 -9.20 -23.15 -5.65
CA GLY A 139 -10.05 -23.43 -4.51
C GLY A 139 -11.51 -22.98 -4.68
N PRO A 140 -12.38 -23.31 -3.71
CA PRO A 140 -13.79 -22.87 -3.71
C PRO A 140 -13.94 -21.36 -3.50
N VAL A 141 -12.98 -20.74 -2.80
CA VAL A 141 -12.87 -19.30 -2.61
C VAL A 141 -11.57 -18.85 -3.26
N PRO A 142 -11.60 -17.87 -4.18
CA PRO A 142 -10.39 -17.36 -4.81
C PRO A 142 -9.42 -16.75 -3.80
N VAL A 143 -8.12 -16.92 -4.07
CA VAL A 143 -7.06 -16.27 -3.30
C VAL A 143 -6.61 -15.02 -4.06
N ALA A 144 -6.78 -13.87 -3.41
CA ALA A 144 -6.34 -12.58 -3.90
C ALA A 144 -4.87 -12.31 -3.50
N TYR A 145 -4.21 -11.53 -4.35
CA TYR A 145 -2.86 -11.01 -4.14
C TYR A 145 -2.87 -9.52 -4.48
N SER A 146 -1.72 -8.87 -4.32
CA SER A 146 -1.56 -7.47 -4.75
C SER A 146 -1.92 -7.25 -6.22
N ILE A 147 -2.39 -6.06 -6.54
CA ILE A 147 -2.69 -5.67 -7.92
C ILE A 147 -1.37 -5.56 -8.70
N GLN A 148 -1.28 -6.31 -9.80
CA GLN A 148 -0.14 -6.26 -10.72
C GLN A 148 -0.59 -6.13 -12.18
N PRO A 149 0.19 -5.45 -13.03
CA PRO A 149 -0.07 -5.45 -14.46
C PRO A 149 -0.11 -6.87 -15.01
N ARG A 150 -1.12 -7.19 -15.82
CA ARG A 150 -1.24 -8.48 -16.53
C ARG A 150 -1.28 -8.27 -18.04
N MET A 151 -0.67 -9.20 -18.77
CA MET A 151 -0.72 -9.26 -20.23
C MET A 151 -1.11 -10.68 -20.65
N PHE A 152 -2.05 -10.77 -21.58
CA PHE A 152 -2.55 -12.04 -22.11
C PHE A 152 -2.40 -12.04 -23.63
N GLY A 153 -1.65 -12.99 -24.18
CA GLY A 153 -1.56 -13.16 -25.63
C GLY A 153 -2.85 -13.78 -26.16
N LEU A 154 -3.45 -13.21 -27.21
CA LEU A 154 -4.61 -13.83 -27.85
C LEU A 154 -4.13 -14.98 -28.77
N PRO A 155 -4.81 -16.13 -28.79
CA PRO A 155 -4.56 -17.20 -29.75
C PRO A 155 -4.64 -16.70 -31.21
N ASP A 156 -3.75 -17.17 -32.08
CA ASP A 156 -3.73 -16.75 -33.50
C ASP A 156 -5.05 -17.07 -34.24
N SER A 157 -5.80 -18.07 -33.76
CA SER A 157 -7.14 -18.38 -34.28
C SER A 157 -8.16 -17.25 -34.12
N ILE A 158 -7.93 -16.30 -33.22
CA ILE A 158 -8.76 -15.11 -33.01
C ILE A 158 -8.40 -13.99 -34.00
N SER A 159 -7.16 -13.89 -34.46
CA SER A 159 -6.71 -12.83 -35.37
C SER A 159 -7.48 -12.77 -36.69
N ASN A 160 -8.11 -13.89 -37.10
CA ASN A 160 -8.94 -13.98 -38.31
C ASN A 160 -10.43 -13.69 -38.05
N ARG A 161 -10.84 -13.45 -36.80
CA ARG A 161 -12.23 -13.13 -36.47
C ARG A 161 -12.48 -11.63 -36.64
N LYS A 162 -13.70 -11.27 -37.06
CA LYS A 162 -14.15 -9.87 -37.10
C LYS A 162 -14.58 -9.36 -35.73
N VAL A 163 -15.17 -10.23 -34.93
CA VAL A 163 -15.69 -9.91 -33.59
C VAL A 163 -15.30 -11.01 -32.63
N ILE A 164 -14.92 -10.63 -31.43
CA ILE A 164 -14.70 -11.54 -30.29
C ILE A 164 -15.55 -11.12 -29.09
N THR A 165 -15.85 -12.08 -28.23
CA THR A 165 -16.45 -11.85 -26.93
C THR A 165 -15.38 -11.96 -25.85
N ILE A 166 -15.18 -10.87 -25.12
CA ILE A 166 -14.32 -10.83 -23.93
C ILE A 166 -15.23 -10.89 -22.70
N ALA A 167 -14.89 -11.75 -21.75
CA ALA A 167 -15.58 -11.81 -20.47
C ALA A 167 -14.59 -11.83 -19.30
N PHE A 168 -14.85 -11.02 -18.28
CA PHE A 168 -14.17 -11.07 -17.00
C PHE A 168 -15.11 -11.65 -15.95
N ARG A 169 -14.63 -12.66 -15.22
CA ARG A 169 -15.25 -13.16 -13.99
C ARG A 169 -14.45 -12.59 -12.84
N VAL A 170 -15.01 -11.64 -12.11
CA VAL A 170 -14.35 -10.93 -11.01
C VAL A 170 -14.90 -11.46 -9.70
N TRP A 171 -14.02 -11.68 -8.72
CA TRP A 171 -14.40 -12.06 -7.36
C TRP A 171 -13.97 -10.96 -6.40
N VAL A 172 -14.87 -10.62 -5.47
CA VAL A 172 -14.62 -9.67 -4.38
C VAL A 172 -15.20 -10.22 -3.08
N SER A 173 -14.42 -10.22 -2.00
CA SER A 173 -14.81 -10.65 -0.67
C SER A 173 -15.66 -9.59 0.05
N ALA A 174 -16.44 -10.03 1.03
CA ALA A 174 -17.16 -9.11 1.91
C ALA A 174 -16.21 -8.23 2.73
N ALA A 175 -14.99 -8.72 3.02
CA ALA A 175 -13.98 -7.97 3.76
C ALA A 175 -13.56 -6.70 3.00
N THR A 176 -13.34 -6.81 1.68
CA THR A 176 -12.97 -5.68 0.84
C THR A 176 -14.03 -4.60 0.85
N LEU A 177 -15.31 -4.92 0.66
CA LEU A 177 -16.40 -3.93 0.60
C LEU A 177 -16.55 -3.09 1.87
N SER A 178 -16.10 -3.59 3.02
CA SER A 178 -16.12 -2.83 4.27
C SER A 178 -15.12 -1.67 4.34
N GLN A 179 -14.19 -1.57 3.37
CA GLN A 179 -13.10 -0.60 3.39
C GLN A 179 -13.41 0.73 2.68
N GLY A 180 -14.49 0.79 1.89
CA GLY A 180 -14.77 1.95 1.04
C GLY A 180 -16.09 1.84 0.30
N THR A 181 -16.57 2.97 -0.24
CA THR A 181 -17.89 3.06 -0.90
C THR A 181 -17.81 2.91 -2.42
N ASP A 182 -16.62 3.03 -2.99
CA ASP A 182 -16.34 2.96 -4.41
C ASP A 182 -15.69 1.65 -4.83
N LEU A 183 -15.69 0.64 -3.96
CA LEU A 183 -15.05 -0.66 -4.17
C LEU A 183 -15.89 -1.60 -5.04
N GLY A 184 -15.27 -2.69 -5.46
CA GLY A 184 -15.88 -3.81 -6.17
C GLY A 184 -15.64 -3.76 -7.67
N GLY A 185 -15.00 -4.78 -8.23
CA GLY A 185 -14.96 -4.97 -9.67
C GLY A 185 -13.77 -4.31 -10.36
N ILE A 186 -14.00 -3.80 -11.57
CA ILE A 186 -12.96 -3.23 -12.43
C ILE A 186 -12.97 -1.69 -12.30
N HIS A 187 -11.83 -1.11 -11.90
CA HIS A 187 -11.68 0.33 -11.78
C HIS A 187 -10.99 0.99 -12.96
N ILE A 188 -10.14 0.27 -13.68
CA ILE A 188 -9.46 0.81 -14.85
C ILE A 188 -9.67 -0.15 -16.02
N ALA A 189 -10.11 0.40 -17.15
CA ALA A 189 -10.43 -0.38 -18.33
C ALA A 189 -9.22 -1.19 -18.85
N PRO A 190 -9.45 -2.42 -19.34
CA PRO A 190 -8.42 -3.18 -20.06
C PRO A 190 -8.14 -2.54 -21.43
N GLU A 191 -6.99 -2.89 -22.02
CA GLU A 191 -6.58 -2.44 -23.35
C GLU A 191 -6.35 -3.63 -24.28
N LEU A 192 -6.81 -3.52 -25.52
CA LEU A 192 -6.58 -4.51 -26.58
C LEU A 192 -5.74 -3.88 -27.70
N GLY A 193 -4.81 -4.63 -28.26
CA GLY A 193 -4.00 -4.12 -29.36
C GLY A 193 -3.03 -5.15 -29.94
N LYS A 194 -2.12 -4.68 -30.79
CA LYS A 194 -0.99 -5.50 -31.24
C LYS A 194 -0.16 -5.93 -30.04
N LYS A 195 0.39 -7.14 -30.11
CA LYS A 195 1.22 -7.70 -29.04
C LYS A 195 2.38 -6.78 -28.62
N SER A 196 3.10 -6.17 -29.57
CA SER A 196 4.19 -5.22 -29.30
C SER A 196 3.76 -4.01 -28.49
N ASP A 197 2.58 -3.48 -28.81
CA ASP A 197 2.07 -2.22 -28.27
C ASP A 197 1.57 -2.45 -26.84
N ILE A 198 0.90 -3.59 -26.63
CA ILE A 198 0.49 -4.08 -25.32
C ILE A 198 1.69 -4.46 -24.46
N GLU A 199 2.75 -5.05 -25.02
CA GLU A 199 3.98 -5.33 -24.28
C GLU A 199 4.66 -4.02 -23.81
N ALA A 200 4.68 -2.99 -24.66
CA ALA A 200 5.19 -1.68 -24.28
C ALA A 200 4.34 -1.05 -23.15
N ARG A 201 3.00 -1.15 -23.24
CA ARG A 201 2.07 -0.71 -22.19
C ARG A 201 2.29 -1.48 -20.88
N TYR A 202 2.44 -2.80 -20.95
CA TYR A 202 2.72 -3.67 -19.81
C TYR A 202 4.02 -3.28 -19.10
N LYS A 203 5.12 -3.11 -19.84
CA LYS A 203 6.40 -2.64 -19.28
C LYS A 203 6.28 -1.24 -18.68
N PHE A 204 5.50 -0.35 -19.28
CA PHE A 204 5.23 0.98 -18.73
C PHE A 204 4.49 0.89 -17.38
N ARG A 205 3.40 0.13 -17.30
CA ARG A 205 2.64 -0.06 -16.05
C ARG A 205 3.51 -0.68 -14.94
N TRP A 206 4.34 -1.68 -15.27
CA TRP A 206 5.30 -2.23 -14.30
C TRP A 206 6.31 -1.21 -13.79
N ARG A 207 6.83 -0.32 -14.65
CA ARG A 207 7.69 0.78 -14.19
C ARG A 207 6.95 1.72 -13.25
N GLN A 208 5.66 1.97 -13.46
CA GLN A 208 4.85 2.77 -12.54
C GLN A 208 4.69 2.05 -11.19
N THR A 209 4.35 0.76 -11.18
CA THR A 209 4.27 -0.05 -9.94
C THR A 209 5.61 -0.07 -9.19
N ILE A 210 6.74 -0.24 -9.88
CA ILE A 210 8.07 -0.18 -9.26
C ILE A 210 8.33 1.21 -8.68
N LYS A 211 8.02 2.28 -9.42
CA LYS A 211 8.18 3.65 -8.93
C LYS A 211 7.29 3.95 -7.71
N GLY A 212 6.04 3.51 -7.72
CA GLY A 212 5.09 3.77 -6.63
C GLY A 212 5.57 3.27 -5.27
N TYR A 213 6.23 2.10 -5.24
CA TYR A 213 6.73 1.52 -3.98
C TYR A 213 8.26 1.64 -3.80
N ILE A 214 8.98 2.39 -4.64
CA ILE A 214 10.45 2.51 -4.47
C ILE A 214 10.81 3.25 -3.18
N VAL A 215 9.98 4.20 -2.78
CA VAL A 215 10.14 4.99 -1.56
C VAL A 215 10.11 4.09 -0.33
N GLU A 216 9.25 3.06 -0.34
CA GLU A 216 9.14 2.08 0.74
C GLU A 216 10.47 1.36 1.03
N VAL A 217 11.17 0.95 -0.03
CA VAL A 217 12.48 0.28 0.08
C VAL A 217 13.56 1.28 0.48
N ALA A 218 13.50 2.51 -0.03
CA ALA A 218 14.43 3.57 0.35
C ALA A 218 14.30 3.93 1.85
N GLU A 219 13.08 3.98 2.38
CA GLU A 219 12.80 4.19 3.80
C GLU A 219 13.27 3.02 4.65
N PHE A 220 13.00 1.78 4.24
CA PHE A 220 13.55 0.59 4.89
C PHE A 220 15.07 0.71 5.03
N ALA A 221 15.78 0.96 3.92
CA ALA A 221 17.24 1.10 3.93
C ALA A 221 17.70 2.25 4.84
N THR A 222 16.98 3.37 4.85
CA THR A 222 17.27 4.54 5.70
C THR A 222 17.11 4.21 7.18
N PHE A 223 16.04 3.52 7.57
CA PHE A 223 15.83 3.12 8.96
C PHE A 223 16.85 2.10 9.45
N ILE A 224 17.20 1.10 8.62
CA ILE A 224 18.27 0.15 8.94
C ILE A 224 19.60 0.89 9.11
N LEU A 225 19.92 1.82 8.21
CA LEU A 225 21.13 2.62 8.33
C LEU A 225 21.15 3.49 9.59
N LEU A 226 20.03 4.11 9.94
CA LEU A 226 19.91 4.90 11.17
C LEU A 226 20.08 4.00 12.40
N ALA A 227 19.50 2.81 12.40
CA ALA A 227 19.63 1.83 13.49
C ALA A 227 21.10 1.39 13.69
N VAL A 228 21.79 1.04 12.60
CA VAL A 228 23.22 0.71 12.60
C VAL A 228 24.05 1.90 13.10
N THR A 229 23.73 3.11 12.63
CA THR A 229 24.41 4.33 13.04
C THR A 229 24.26 4.57 14.55
N ILE A 230 23.06 4.41 15.11
CA ILE A 230 22.83 4.52 16.56
C ILE A 230 23.64 3.46 17.31
N ALA A 231 23.60 2.19 16.89
CA ALA A 231 24.33 1.09 17.54
C ALA A 231 25.86 1.30 17.59
N LEU A 232 26.42 1.92 16.54
CA LEU A 232 27.85 2.22 16.44
C LEU A 232 28.24 3.46 17.25
N LEU A 233 27.43 4.52 17.18
CA LEU A 233 27.77 5.84 17.74
C LEU A 233 27.36 6.03 19.20
N ARG A 234 26.37 5.27 19.69
CA ARG A 234 25.84 5.40 21.05
C ARG A 234 26.18 4.17 21.89
N LYS A 235 27.11 4.35 22.82
CA LYS A 235 27.42 3.36 23.87
C LYS A 235 26.94 3.88 25.24
N PRO A 236 26.40 3.01 26.11
CA PRO A 236 26.13 1.58 25.88
C PRO A 236 24.90 1.37 24.97
N VAL A 237 24.98 0.38 24.07
CA VAL A 237 23.90 0.07 23.11
C VAL A 237 22.61 -0.28 23.81
N LYS A 238 22.69 -0.91 25.00
CA LYS A 238 21.53 -1.30 25.83
C LYS A 238 20.55 -0.15 26.11
N GLN A 239 21.02 1.10 26.16
CA GLN A 239 20.17 2.27 26.37
C GLN A 239 19.38 2.71 25.12
N HIS A 240 19.69 2.13 23.96
CA HIS A 240 19.12 2.51 22.66
C HIS A 240 18.54 1.31 21.91
N THR A 241 18.47 0.14 22.56
CA THR A 241 18.00 -1.11 21.97
C THR A 241 16.56 -0.99 21.46
N TRP A 242 15.66 -0.39 22.24
CA TRP A 242 14.28 -0.19 21.81
C TRP A 242 14.15 0.73 20.60
N PHE A 243 15.01 1.75 20.48
CA PHE A 243 15.03 2.63 19.31
C PHE A 243 15.50 1.88 18.05
N ILE A 244 16.51 1.02 18.19
CA ILE A 244 16.98 0.14 17.11
C ILE A 244 15.88 -0.84 16.69
N ILE A 245 15.22 -1.48 17.65
CA ILE A 245 14.10 -2.40 17.40
C ILE A 245 12.96 -1.66 16.67
N ALA A 246 12.57 -0.47 17.14
CA ALA A 246 11.50 0.32 16.54
C ALA A 246 11.80 0.72 15.10
N LEU A 247 13.05 1.13 14.80
CA LEU A 247 13.49 1.42 13.43
C LEU A 247 13.47 0.18 12.53
N VAL A 248 13.94 -0.96 13.03
CA VAL A 248 13.94 -2.21 12.26
C VAL A 248 12.52 -2.67 11.97
N LEU A 249 11.65 -2.70 12.98
CA LEU A 249 10.24 -3.09 12.82
C LEU A 249 9.50 -2.16 11.85
N LEU A 250 9.70 -0.83 11.98
CA LEU A 250 9.09 0.12 11.05
C LEU A 250 9.64 -0.08 9.64
N GLY A 251 10.94 -0.31 9.50
CA GLY A 251 11.54 -0.67 8.23
C GLY A 251 10.93 -1.92 7.61
N LEU A 252 10.67 -2.97 8.39
CA LEU A 252 10.05 -4.20 7.91
C LEU A 252 8.62 -3.96 7.41
N VAL A 253 7.85 -3.06 8.04
CA VAL A 253 6.54 -2.64 7.51
C VAL A 253 6.68 -2.03 6.12
N ARG A 254 7.62 -1.10 5.92
CA ARG A 254 7.83 -0.45 4.60
C ARG A 254 8.29 -1.49 3.56
N ALA A 255 9.26 -2.32 3.91
CA ALA A 255 9.74 -3.38 3.01
C ALA A 255 8.62 -4.37 2.63
N ASN A 256 7.80 -4.79 3.59
CA ASN A 256 6.69 -5.72 3.35
C ASN A 256 5.68 -5.13 2.35
N GLN A 257 5.35 -3.85 2.47
CA GLN A 257 4.48 -3.17 1.51
C GLN A 257 5.03 -3.25 0.07
N ALA A 258 6.30 -2.93 -0.15
CA ALA A 258 6.91 -3.05 -1.48
C ALA A 258 6.93 -4.50 -1.99
N PHE A 259 7.29 -5.46 -1.14
CA PHE A 259 7.39 -6.86 -1.52
C PHE A 259 6.03 -7.46 -1.87
N TYR A 260 4.98 -7.09 -1.15
CA TYR A 260 3.61 -7.50 -1.46
C TYR A 260 3.23 -7.08 -2.89
N TYR A 261 3.41 -5.81 -3.25
CA TYR A 261 3.05 -5.31 -4.58
C TYR A 261 3.98 -5.78 -5.71
N TRP A 262 5.26 -6.00 -5.45
CA TRP A 262 6.20 -6.41 -6.50
C TRP A 262 6.29 -7.91 -6.72
N LEU A 263 6.18 -8.72 -5.67
CA LEU A 263 6.51 -10.13 -5.74
C LEU A 263 5.30 -11.07 -5.73
N GLN A 264 4.14 -10.63 -5.20
CA GLN A 264 2.99 -11.52 -4.94
C GLN A 264 3.39 -12.78 -4.14
N ALA A 265 4.43 -12.69 -3.31
CA ALA A 265 4.87 -13.77 -2.43
C ALA A 265 3.91 -14.00 -1.24
N GLU A 266 3.04 -13.01 -0.98
CA GLU A 266 2.07 -13.01 0.09
C GLU A 266 0.67 -12.76 -0.48
N THR A 267 -0.33 -13.47 0.03
CA THR A 267 -1.74 -13.24 -0.28
C THR A 267 -2.27 -12.00 0.45
N SER A 268 -3.43 -11.48 0.04
CA SER A 268 -4.07 -10.35 0.74
C SER A 268 -4.34 -10.64 2.22
N HIS A 269 -4.74 -11.88 2.56
CA HIS A 269 -4.91 -12.27 3.97
C HIS A 269 -3.57 -12.36 4.72
N GLN A 270 -2.48 -12.76 4.06
CA GLN A 270 -1.18 -12.86 4.72
C GLN A 270 -0.61 -11.48 5.05
N ILE A 271 -0.73 -10.50 4.16
CA ILE A 271 -0.28 -9.12 4.46
C ILE A 271 -1.11 -8.51 5.60
N ASP A 272 -2.42 -8.78 5.70
CA ASP A 272 -3.23 -8.34 6.84
C ASP A 272 -2.66 -8.86 8.17
N ILE A 273 -2.33 -10.16 8.23
CA ILE A 273 -1.75 -10.75 9.44
C ILE A 273 -0.36 -10.20 9.72
N ILE A 274 0.53 -10.19 8.73
CA ILE A 274 1.93 -9.80 8.90
C ILE A 274 2.00 -8.32 9.28
N THR A 275 1.37 -7.44 8.50
CA THR A 275 1.49 -5.99 8.70
C THR A 275 0.52 -5.49 9.78
N LEU A 276 -0.78 -5.77 9.68
CA LEU A 276 -1.78 -5.14 10.57
C LEU A 276 -1.81 -5.81 11.95
N VAL A 277 -1.79 -7.15 12.00
CA VAL A 277 -1.91 -7.89 13.27
C VAL A 277 -0.60 -8.01 14.02
N ILE A 278 0.54 -8.10 13.32
CA ILE A 278 1.83 -8.37 13.95
C ILE A 278 2.71 -7.12 13.96
N LEU A 279 3.13 -6.61 12.80
CA LEU A 279 4.16 -5.59 12.74
C LEU A 279 3.68 -4.24 13.30
N MET A 280 2.49 -3.75 12.93
CA MET A 280 2.00 -2.44 13.37
C MET A 280 1.87 -2.31 14.92
N PRO A 281 1.30 -3.30 15.64
CA PRO A 281 1.30 -3.28 17.10
C PRO A 281 2.70 -3.26 17.70
N LEU A 282 3.61 -4.10 17.18
CA LEU A 282 5.00 -4.13 17.64
C LEU A 282 5.72 -2.81 17.36
N VAL A 283 5.45 -2.16 16.23
CA VAL A 283 5.96 -0.83 15.88
C VAL A 283 5.49 0.20 16.90
N LEU A 284 4.19 0.28 17.20
CA LEU A 284 3.67 1.22 18.20
C LEU A 284 4.30 0.98 19.58
N GLY A 285 4.26 -0.25 20.08
CA GLY A 285 4.81 -0.59 21.39
C GLY A 285 6.31 -0.29 21.50
N SER A 286 7.09 -0.68 20.48
CA SER A 286 8.54 -0.44 20.46
C SER A 286 8.89 1.04 20.35
N TRP A 287 8.14 1.86 19.60
CA TRP A 287 8.36 3.31 19.53
C TRP A 287 8.09 4.03 20.84
N LEU A 288 7.05 3.63 21.58
CA LEU A 288 6.80 4.19 22.91
C LEU A 288 7.94 3.84 23.87
N MET A 289 8.41 2.59 23.86
CA MET A 289 9.57 2.17 24.65
C MET A 289 10.85 2.90 24.22
N ALA A 290 11.05 3.10 22.91
CA ALA A 290 12.18 3.83 22.35
C ALA A 290 12.22 5.27 22.87
N TRP A 291 11.09 5.98 22.84
CA TRP A 291 11.03 7.36 23.34
C TRP A 291 11.13 7.45 24.85
N ARG A 292 10.52 6.51 25.59
CA ARG A 292 10.70 6.41 27.04
C ARG A 292 12.18 6.34 27.40
N ASP A 293 12.92 5.43 26.76
CA ASP A 293 14.33 5.22 27.03
C ASP A 293 15.20 6.40 26.56
N TRP A 294 14.89 6.97 25.39
CA TRP A 294 15.59 8.14 24.86
C TRP A 294 15.44 9.38 25.76
N TYR A 295 14.23 9.61 26.28
CA TYR A 295 13.96 10.65 27.27
C TYR A 295 14.38 10.26 28.71
N ARG A 296 14.84 9.02 28.94
CA ARG A 296 15.22 8.50 30.26
C ARG A 296 14.09 8.59 31.30
N VAL A 297 12.87 8.35 30.85
CA VAL A 297 11.67 8.38 31.69
C VAL A 297 11.58 7.07 32.49
N GLU A 298 12.20 7.04 33.67
CA GLU A 298 12.16 5.89 34.57
C GLU A 298 10.85 5.80 35.37
N ARG A 299 10.23 6.95 35.62
CA ARG A 299 8.94 7.06 36.31
C ARG A 299 7.91 7.77 35.42
N PRO A 300 6.64 7.35 35.45
CA PRO A 300 6.09 6.29 36.31
C PRO A 300 6.41 4.85 35.85
N VAL A 301 6.58 3.95 36.82
CA VAL A 301 6.99 2.54 36.60
C VAL A 301 5.92 1.68 35.91
N TRP A 302 4.67 2.16 35.86
CA TRP A 302 3.58 1.46 35.19
C TRP A 302 3.63 1.58 33.66
N ILE A 303 4.43 2.50 33.09
CA ILE A 303 4.46 2.73 31.63
C ILE A 303 4.81 1.46 30.84
N PRO A 304 5.93 0.75 31.12
CA PRO A 304 6.27 -0.46 30.36
C PRO A 304 5.20 -1.57 30.38
N PRO A 305 4.65 -2.00 31.53
CA PRO A 305 3.60 -3.02 31.51
C PRO A 305 2.32 -2.55 30.81
N VAL A 306 1.98 -1.26 30.87
CA VAL A 306 0.84 -0.70 30.10
C VAL A 306 1.11 -0.75 28.60
N ILE A 307 2.32 -0.38 28.14
CA ILE A 307 2.68 -0.49 26.71
C ILE A 307 2.57 -1.94 26.23
N LEU A 308 3.06 -2.90 27.01
CA LEU A 308 2.96 -4.32 26.67
C LEU A 308 1.49 -4.78 26.59
N ALA A 309 0.68 -4.44 27.60
CA ALA A 309 -0.74 -4.78 27.62
C ALA A 309 -1.49 -4.16 26.43
N LEU A 310 -1.27 -2.87 26.15
CA LEU A 310 -1.86 -2.20 24.98
C LEU A 310 -1.43 -2.84 23.67
N THR A 311 -0.17 -3.27 23.56
CA THR A 311 0.34 -3.96 22.36
C THR A 311 -0.41 -5.26 22.15
N LEU A 312 -0.55 -6.09 23.18
CA LEU A 312 -1.27 -7.37 23.08
C LEU A 312 -2.78 -7.18 22.82
N VAL A 313 -3.41 -6.22 23.49
CA VAL A 313 -4.83 -5.89 23.26
C VAL A 313 -5.02 -5.40 21.82
N TYR A 314 -4.12 -4.57 21.31
CA TYR A 314 -4.18 -4.07 19.93
C TYR A 314 -3.92 -5.19 18.91
N MET A 315 -2.97 -6.11 19.15
CA MET A 315 -2.78 -7.31 18.30
C MET A 315 -4.05 -8.17 18.23
N CYS A 316 -4.67 -8.48 19.38
CA CYS A 316 -5.92 -9.23 19.44
C CYS A 316 -7.07 -8.46 18.76
N GLY A 317 -7.17 -7.15 19.02
CA GLY A 317 -8.14 -6.27 18.38
C GLY A 317 -8.04 -6.32 16.86
N GLN A 318 -6.82 -6.18 16.32
CA GLN A 318 -6.57 -6.26 14.89
C GLN A 318 -6.97 -7.62 14.32
N LEU A 319 -6.55 -8.73 14.94
CA LEU A 319 -6.88 -10.07 14.46
C LEU A 319 -8.39 -10.31 14.34
N PHE A 320 -9.16 -9.97 15.39
CA PHE A 320 -10.60 -10.19 15.42
C PHE A 320 -11.41 -9.12 14.69
N SER A 321 -10.76 -8.02 14.27
CA SER A 321 -11.36 -7.01 13.40
C SER A 321 -11.38 -7.41 11.93
N LEU A 322 -10.56 -8.40 11.53
CA LEU A 322 -10.48 -8.88 10.15
C LEU A 322 -11.75 -9.67 9.78
N PRO A 323 -12.53 -9.23 8.78
CA PRO A 323 -13.81 -9.85 8.47
C PRO A 323 -13.71 -11.29 7.96
N TRP A 324 -12.57 -11.66 7.36
CA TRP A 324 -12.35 -13.00 6.83
C TRP A 324 -11.92 -14.03 7.90
N VAL A 325 -11.67 -13.61 9.15
CA VAL A 325 -11.23 -14.50 10.23
C VAL A 325 -12.38 -15.33 10.80
N SER A 326 -13.57 -14.75 10.96
CA SER A 326 -14.73 -15.47 11.49
C SER A 326 -16.03 -14.68 11.35
N ASP A 327 -17.03 -15.25 10.67
CA ASP A 327 -18.35 -14.63 10.50
C ASP A 327 -19.15 -14.45 11.80
N THR A 328 -18.76 -15.11 12.90
CA THR A 328 -19.47 -15.05 14.19
C THR A 328 -18.92 -14.01 15.14
N VAL A 329 -17.75 -13.45 14.83
CA VAL A 329 -17.08 -12.46 15.67
C VAL A 329 -17.65 -11.07 15.35
N PRO A 330 -18.03 -10.26 16.35
CA PRO A 330 -18.52 -8.91 16.12
C PRO A 330 -17.37 -7.98 15.72
N HIS A 331 -16.97 -8.02 14.43
CA HIS A 331 -15.80 -7.30 13.92
C HIS A 331 -15.79 -5.81 14.27
N ALA A 332 -16.94 -5.14 14.19
CA ALA A 332 -17.08 -3.72 14.54
C ALA A 332 -16.67 -3.42 15.99
N VAL A 333 -16.91 -4.35 16.93
CA VAL A 333 -16.47 -4.19 18.34
C VAL A 333 -14.95 -4.25 18.43
N PHE A 334 -14.31 -5.18 17.72
CA PHE A 334 -12.86 -5.32 17.72
C PHE A 334 -12.15 -4.20 16.94
N GLN A 335 -12.78 -3.66 15.89
CA GLN A 335 -12.36 -2.41 15.25
C GLN A 335 -12.40 -1.25 16.24
N ALA A 336 -13.48 -1.10 17.01
CA ALA A 336 -13.58 -0.07 18.04
C ALA A 336 -12.50 -0.25 19.13
N ILE A 337 -12.29 -1.47 19.63
CA ILE A 337 -11.21 -1.79 20.59
C ILE A 337 -9.85 -1.38 20.03
N SER A 338 -9.59 -1.69 18.75
CA SER A 338 -8.34 -1.32 18.07
C SER A 338 -8.18 0.20 18.02
N ASN A 339 -9.20 0.93 17.59
CA ASN A 339 -9.18 2.40 17.51
C ASN A 339 -8.94 3.04 18.89
N TYR A 340 -9.66 2.60 19.93
CA TYR A 340 -9.43 3.10 21.30
C TYR A 340 -8.03 2.75 21.82
N SER A 341 -7.50 1.57 21.49
CA SER A 341 -6.13 1.19 21.87
C SER A 341 -5.10 2.12 21.26
N ARG A 342 -5.29 2.55 20.00
CA ARG A 342 -4.42 3.53 19.35
C ARG A 342 -4.47 4.91 19.99
N LEU A 343 -5.66 5.37 20.40
CA LEU A 343 -5.79 6.62 21.16
C LEU A 343 -5.09 6.54 22.52
N LEU A 344 -5.13 5.38 23.19
CA LEU A 344 -4.38 5.15 24.42
C LEU A 344 -2.87 5.13 24.18
N PHE A 345 -2.39 4.56 23.07
CA PHE A 345 -0.98 4.67 22.67
C PHE A 345 -0.56 6.14 22.50
N ALA A 346 -1.38 6.95 21.82
CA ALA A 346 -1.12 8.38 21.65
C ALA A 346 -1.07 9.12 23.00
N LEU A 347 -1.99 8.81 23.92
CA LEU A 347 -2.01 9.38 25.27
C LEU A 347 -0.75 9.01 26.06
N VAL A 348 -0.35 7.74 26.07
CA VAL A 348 0.87 7.29 26.78
C VAL A 348 2.11 7.96 26.16
N LEU A 349 2.17 8.10 24.84
CA LEU A 349 3.25 8.81 24.18
C LEU A 349 3.30 10.29 24.59
N ALA A 350 2.14 10.97 24.66
CA ALA A 350 2.06 12.35 25.14
C ALA A 350 2.54 12.49 26.60
N ILE A 351 2.22 11.52 27.46
CA ILE A 351 2.73 11.46 28.84
C ILE A 351 4.25 11.31 28.84
N ILE A 352 4.82 10.39 28.04
CA ILE A 352 6.27 10.18 27.93
C ILE A 352 6.96 11.47 27.48
N ILE A 353 6.44 12.15 26.46
CA ILE A 353 6.98 13.43 25.97
C ILE A 353 6.92 14.48 27.07
N GLY A 354 5.75 14.66 27.71
CA GLY A 354 5.55 15.67 28.74
C GLY A 354 6.47 15.49 29.95
N VAL A 355 6.62 14.25 30.43
CA VAL A 355 7.55 13.92 31.52
C VAL A 355 9.00 14.08 31.06
N GLY A 356 9.35 13.58 29.88
CA GLY A 356 10.71 13.63 29.34
C GLY A 356 11.21 15.06 29.11
N VAL A 357 10.37 15.93 28.54
CA VAL A 357 10.69 17.35 28.33
C VAL A 357 10.87 18.08 29.66
N ARG A 358 10.02 17.80 30.66
CA ARG A 358 10.16 18.39 32.00
C ARG A 358 11.45 17.94 32.70
N GLN A 359 11.85 16.67 32.55
CA GLN A 359 13.06 16.13 33.18
C GLN A 359 14.35 16.60 32.50
N GLN A 360 14.38 16.66 31.17
CA GLN A 360 15.60 17.00 30.40
C GLN A 360 15.74 18.49 30.04
N GLY A 361 14.74 19.31 30.34
CA GLY A 361 14.74 20.75 30.06
C GLY A 361 15.02 21.05 28.59
N LYS A 362 16.00 21.91 28.30
CA LYS A 362 16.37 22.33 26.93
C LYS A 362 16.73 21.15 26.01
N GLN A 363 17.30 20.06 26.54
CA GLN A 363 17.61 18.89 25.72
C GLN A 363 16.35 18.13 25.30
N GLY A 364 15.34 18.06 26.18
CA GLY A 364 14.08 17.42 25.85
C GLY A 364 13.37 18.10 24.67
N TRP A 365 13.35 19.45 24.67
CA TRP A 365 12.79 20.23 23.56
C TRP A 365 13.52 20.00 22.22
N LEU A 366 14.81 19.66 22.24
CA LEU A 366 15.58 19.37 21.03
C LEU A 366 15.09 18.11 20.32
N TYR A 367 14.54 17.13 21.05
CA TYR A 367 14.04 15.87 20.49
C TYR A 367 12.61 15.95 19.98
N LEU A 368 11.84 16.91 20.47
CA LEU A 368 10.42 17.04 20.16
C LEU A 368 10.10 17.03 18.65
N PRO A 369 10.85 17.73 17.76
CA PRO A 369 10.58 17.65 16.33
C PRO A 369 10.67 16.22 15.78
N ALA A 370 11.65 15.42 16.22
CA ALA A 370 11.78 14.04 15.79
C ALA A 370 10.61 13.19 16.27
N VAL A 371 10.17 13.36 17.53
CA VAL A 371 9.02 12.62 18.06
C VAL A 371 7.74 12.97 17.29
N LEU A 372 7.51 14.25 17.01
CA LEU A 372 6.31 14.69 16.29
C LEU A 372 6.29 14.17 14.84
N LEU A 373 7.44 14.19 14.16
CA LEU A 373 7.55 13.66 12.80
C LEU A 373 7.29 12.15 12.76
N ILE A 374 7.91 11.35 13.62
CA ILE A 374 7.62 9.90 13.64
C ILE A 374 6.16 9.63 14.04
N SER A 375 5.62 10.40 15.00
CA SER A 375 4.22 10.26 15.45
C SER A 375 3.22 10.57 14.34
N THR A 376 3.55 11.50 13.44
CA THR A 376 2.72 11.84 12.27
C THR A 376 2.50 10.61 11.38
N GLY A 377 3.50 9.73 11.27
CA GLY A 377 3.35 8.48 10.54
C GLY A 377 2.72 7.37 11.39
N LEU A 378 3.11 7.22 12.66
CA LEU A 378 2.55 6.20 13.56
C LEU A 378 1.05 6.34 13.78
N PHE A 379 0.55 7.57 13.82
CA PHE A 379 -0.86 7.92 14.02
C PHE A 379 -1.49 8.49 12.76
N ALA A 380 -1.07 7.99 11.59
CA ALA A 380 -1.63 8.43 10.32
C ALA A 380 -3.13 8.12 10.21
N GLN A 381 -3.63 7.02 10.76
CA GLN A 381 -5.05 6.72 10.74
C GLN A 381 -5.88 7.82 11.39
N GLU A 382 -5.50 8.24 12.60
CA GLU A 382 -6.18 9.28 13.37
C GLU A 382 -6.16 10.63 12.64
N LEU A 383 -5.04 10.97 12.00
CA LEU A 383 -4.96 12.18 11.20
C LEU A 383 -5.90 12.13 9.99
N SER A 384 -6.06 10.97 9.36
CA SER A 384 -7.01 10.80 8.26
C SER A 384 -8.47 10.88 8.73
N GLU A 385 -8.80 10.35 9.91
CA GLU A 385 -10.12 10.50 10.55
C GLU A 385 -10.43 11.98 10.88
N LEU A 386 -9.40 12.79 11.14
CA LEU A 386 -9.50 14.25 11.26
C LEU A 386 -9.54 14.97 9.91
N HIS A 387 -9.75 14.25 8.81
CA HIS A 387 -9.81 14.77 7.44
C HIS A 387 -8.52 15.48 7.00
N ILE A 388 -7.38 15.14 7.61
CA ILE A 388 -6.07 15.63 7.16
C ILE A 388 -5.65 14.76 5.98
N GLN A 389 -5.34 15.40 4.85
CA GLN A 389 -4.94 14.74 3.62
C GLN A 389 -3.81 13.73 3.86
N GLY A 390 -4.03 12.50 3.38
CA GLY A 390 -3.10 11.38 3.57
C GLY A 390 -2.10 11.21 2.44
N ILE A 391 -2.45 11.58 1.21
CA ILE A 391 -1.64 11.35 0.01
C ILE A 391 -1.75 12.58 -0.91
N TRP A 392 -0.62 12.99 -1.49
CA TRP A 392 -0.53 14.02 -2.53
C TRP A 392 -0.02 13.39 -3.82
N PHE A 393 -0.31 14.03 -4.96
CA PHE A 393 0.09 13.52 -6.27
C PHE A 393 1.03 14.49 -7.01
N PRO A 394 2.19 14.87 -6.43
CA PRO A 394 3.15 15.71 -7.14
C PRO A 394 3.57 15.03 -8.45
N PHE A 395 3.42 15.75 -9.57
CA PHE A 395 3.74 15.24 -10.91
C PHE A 395 3.01 13.94 -11.29
N GLY A 396 1.84 13.68 -10.69
CA GLY A 396 1.02 12.49 -10.97
C GLY A 396 1.49 11.20 -10.30
N VAL A 397 2.36 11.28 -9.29
CA VAL A 397 2.80 10.13 -8.49
C VAL A 397 2.30 10.28 -7.07
N GLY A 398 1.62 9.26 -6.54
CA GLY A 398 1.17 9.25 -5.15
C GLY A 398 2.33 9.25 -4.16
N VAL A 399 2.33 10.23 -3.25
CA VAL A 399 3.29 10.35 -2.14
C VAL A 399 2.52 10.57 -0.85
N SER A 400 2.70 9.68 0.11
CA SER A 400 1.93 9.68 1.35
C SER A 400 2.49 10.61 2.42
N ARG A 401 1.64 10.99 3.37
CA ARG A 401 2.01 11.73 4.58
C ARG A 401 3.05 10.97 5.39
N THR A 402 2.91 9.65 5.49
CA THR A 402 3.88 8.82 6.20
C THR A 402 5.26 8.94 5.55
N GLN A 403 5.32 8.90 4.21
CA GLN A 403 6.58 9.04 3.47
C GLN A 403 7.28 10.38 3.74
N TYR A 404 6.54 11.50 3.66
CA TYR A 404 7.10 12.80 3.98
C TYR A 404 7.57 12.90 5.44
N ALA A 405 6.76 12.41 6.38
CA ALA A 405 7.05 12.48 7.80
C ALA A 405 8.28 11.64 8.18
N TYR A 406 8.42 10.45 7.61
CA TYR A 406 9.53 9.52 7.87
C TYR A 406 10.84 9.97 7.22
N ALA A 407 10.80 10.54 6.02
CA ALA A 407 11.95 11.18 5.41
C ALA A 407 12.46 12.35 6.27
N ALA A 408 11.55 13.24 6.69
CA ALA A 408 11.90 14.37 7.56
C ALA A 408 12.41 13.91 8.93
N PHE A 409 11.77 12.90 9.54
CA PHE A 409 12.21 12.29 10.80
C PHE A 409 13.65 11.79 10.69
N SER A 410 13.96 11.04 9.63
CA SER A 410 15.29 10.48 9.41
C SER A 410 16.34 11.59 9.28
N ALA A 411 16.05 12.64 8.52
CA ALA A 411 16.93 13.80 8.39
C ALA A 411 17.19 14.50 9.74
N VAL A 412 16.14 14.74 10.52
CA VAL A 412 16.25 15.34 11.87
C VAL A 412 17.09 14.44 12.78
N MET A 413 16.85 13.12 12.78
CA MET A 413 17.60 12.19 13.63
C MET A 413 19.09 12.13 13.27
N PHE A 414 19.45 12.10 11.99
CA PHE A 414 20.84 12.20 11.57
C PHE A 414 21.47 13.52 12.03
N GLY A 415 20.77 14.64 11.86
CA GLY A 415 21.21 15.95 12.36
C GLY A 415 21.45 15.96 13.87
N LEU A 416 20.54 15.40 14.66
CA LEU A 416 20.66 15.26 16.11
C LEU A 416 21.87 14.42 16.51
N LEU A 417 22.11 13.30 15.81
CA LEU A 417 23.27 12.45 16.08
C LEU A 417 24.59 13.18 15.80
N VAL A 418 24.69 13.94 14.71
CA VAL A 418 25.87 14.75 14.37
C VAL A 418 26.08 15.87 15.38
N TYR A 419 25.04 16.65 15.68
CA TYR A 419 25.10 17.76 16.64
C TYR A 419 25.63 17.31 18.01
N GLN A 420 25.11 16.20 18.52
CA GLN A 420 25.50 15.68 19.83
C GLN A 420 26.92 15.10 19.86
N GLN A 421 27.44 14.60 18.73
CA GLN A 421 28.85 14.22 18.64
C GLN A 421 29.79 15.42 18.62
N GLY A 422 29.42 16.49 17.91
CA GLY A 422 30.19 17.73 17.88
C GLY A 422 30.36 18.30 19.29
N ARG A 423 29.30 18.29 20.10
CA ARG A 423 29.34 18.73 21.50
C ARG A 423 30.24 17.90 22.41
N LYS A 424 30.38 16.60 22.17
CA LYS A 424 31.29 15.73 22.95
C LYS A 424 32.77 15.98 22.64
N LYS A 425 33.10 16.60 21.50
CA LYS A 425 34.49 16.85 21.07
C LYS A 425 35.03 18.21 21.49
N ILE A 426 34.19 19.16 21.89
CA ILE A 426 34.63 20.45 22.42
C ILE A 426 34.97 20.22 23.91
N PRO A 427 36.24 20.37 24.33
CA PRO A 427 36.59 20.26 25.74
C PRO A 427 35.76 21.30 26.51
N GLN A 428 35.11 20.87 27.60
CA GLN A 428 34.65 21.82 28.60
C GLN A 428 35.90 22.50 29.16
N GLU A 429 36.22 23.70 28.68
CA GLU A 429 37.12 24.60 29.39
C GLU A 429 36.52 24.80 30.78
N ARG A 430 37.20 24.21 31.77
CA ARG A 430 36.86 24.38 33.17
C ARG A 430 37.12 25.84 33.51
N HIS A 431 36.08 26.56 33.88
CA HIS A 431 36.19 27.78 34.66
C HIS A 431 36.04 27.45 36.14
#